data_AF-A0A0J2HZH1-F1
#
_entry.id   AF-A0A0J2HZH1-F1
#
_cell.length_a   1.000
_cell.length_b   1.000
_cell.length_c   1.000
_cell.angle_alpha   90.00
_cell.angle_beta   90.00
_cell.angle_gamma   90.00
#
_symmetry.space_group_name_H-M   'P 1'
#
loop_
_entity.id
_entity.type
_entity.pdbx_description
1 polymer ?
#
loop_
_entity_poly.entity_id
_entity_poly.type
_entity_poly.pdbx_seq_one_letter_code
_entity_poly.pdbx_strand_id
1 'polypeptide(L)'
;MKLTCWSWEKTAIVIPIIISLCTAYLSYVIGDNQSKISKLEYAPIFIFQKSLEYDEVLKIYHTERLTISNEGYPVQNFDESIHTFLLVKQSTDRETKEKLIPINYFWIGYTANGGKGKLSELFGKNNNSYYFELSREIIEFNQKNREKTINISLINTAKLSYVEADGSIKESYYKDEKLTTKDDVMALEEKSIKMFPKDIQNFKLDDLLELLN
;
A
#
# COMPACT_ATOMS: atom_id res chain seq x y z
N MET A 1 19.43 -60.33 42.03
CA MET A 1 18.67 -59.46 41.10
C MET A 1 17.94 -58.41 41.94
N LYS A 2 18.60 -57.30 42.29
CA LYS A 2 17.97 -56.22 43.06
C LYS A 2 17.17 -55.37 42.08
N LEU A 3 15.89 -55.67 41.95
CA LEU A 3 14.92 -54.75 41.36
C LEU A 3 14.95 -53.49 42.24
N THR A 4 15.51 -52.40 41.70
CA THR A 4 15.50 -51.08 42.32
C THR A 4 14.05 -50.67 42.53
N CYS A 5 13.57 -50.79 43.76
CA CYS A 5 12.28 -50.30 44.19
C CYS A 5 12.31 -48.77 44.11
N TRP A 6 11.86 -48.24 42.97
CA TRP A 6 11.52 -46.83 42.85
C TRP A 6 10.35 -46.59 43.81
N SER A 7 10.64 -45.94 44.94
CA SER A 7 9.67 -45.83 46.04
C SER A 7 8.41 -45.10 45.57
N TRP A 8 7.25 -45.64 45.93
CA TRP A 8 5.92 -45.06 45.63
C TRP A 8 5.81 -43.57 46.00
N GLU A 9 6.54 -43.15 47.02
CA GLU A 9 6.65 -41.75 47.45
C GLU A 9 7.32 -40.83 46.40
N LYS A 10 8.32 -41.32 45.66
CA LYS A 10 9.00 -40.53 44.62
C LYS A 10 8.13 -40.39 43.38
N THR A 11 7.40 -41.44 42.99
CA THR A 11 6.41 -41.38 41.91
C THR A 11 5.24 -40.46 42.27
N ALA A 12 4.77 -40.48 43.52
CA ALA A 12 3.70 -39.61 44.01
C ALA A 12 4.05 -38.11 43.97
N ILE A 13 5.34 -37.75 44.04
CA ILE A 13 5.82 -36.36 43.95
C ILE A 13 6.13 -35.95 42.51
N VAL A 14 6.76 -36.83 41.73
CA VAL A 14 7.22 -36.50 40.36
C VAL A 14 6.06 -36.37 39.37
N ILE A 15 5.01 -37.21 39.49
CA ILE A 15 3.87 -37.20 38.56
C ILE A 15 3.12 -35.86 38.59
N PRO A 16 2.71 -35.30 39.75
CA PRO A 16 2.08 -33.99 39.82
C PRO A 16 2.95 -32.85 39.26
N ILE A 17 4.27 -32.91 39.44
CA ILE A 17 5.20 -31.90 38.89
C ILE A 17 5.19 -31.96 37.36
N ILE A 18 5.27 -33.16 36.77
CA ILE A 18 5.20 -33.32 35.31
C ILE A 18 3.84 -32.85 34.78
N ILE A 19 2.74 -33.22 35.43
CA ILE A 19 1.40 -32.74 35.07
C ILE A 19 1.32 -31.21 35.17
N SER A 20 1.90 -30.61 36.22
CA SER A 20 1.93 -29.15 36.40
C SER A 20 2.74 -28.45 35.29
N LEU A 21 3.86 -29.05 34.84
CA LEU A 21 4.66 -28.51 33.74
C LEU A 21 3.91 -28.64 32.40
N CYS A 22 3.27 -29.78 32.15
CA CYS A 22 2.45 -29.98 30.96
C CYS A 22 1.25 -29.02 30.91
N THR A 23 0.56 -28.84 32.04
CA THR A 23 -0.57 -27.89 32.14
C THR A 23 -0.12 -26.44 31.97
N ALA A 24 1.03 -26.06 32.54
CA ALA A 24 1.61 -24.74 32.33
C ALA A 24 1.96 -24.49 30.85
N TYR A 25 2.59 -25.46 30.18
CA TYR A 25 2.91 -25.37 28.76
C TYR A 25 1.65 -25.24 27.88
N LEU A 26 0.64 -26.09 28.12
CA LEU A 26 -0.63 -26.02 27.38
C LEU A 26 -1.37 -24.70 27.63
N SER A 27 -1.37 -24.21 28.86
CA SER A 27 -1.97 -22.91 29.21
C SER A 27 -1.27 -21.77 28.49
N TYR A 28 0.06 -21.81 28.38
CA TYR A 28 0.83 -20.84 27.61
C TYR A 28 0.44 -20.87 26.13
N VAL A 29 0.38 -22.05 25.50
CA VAL A 29 -0.01 -22.18 24.08
C VAL A 29 -1.43 -21.68 23.83
N ILE A 30 -2.38 -22.00 24.72
CA ILE A 30 -3.76 -21.50 24.63
C ILE A 30 -3.79 -19.98 24.77
N GLY A 31 -3.07 -19.42 25.75
CA GLY A 31 -2.98 -17.98 25.96
C GLY A 31 -2.36 -17.24 24.77
N ASP A 32 -1.30 -17.78 24.18
CA ASP A 32 -0.66 -17.23 22.98
C ASP A 32 -1.62 -17.23 21.78
N ASN A 33 -2.34 -18.33 21.57
CA ASN A 33 -3.33 -18.42 20.51
C ASN A 33 -4.51 -17.46 20.72
N GLN A 34 -5.00 -17.32 21.95
CA GLN A 34 -6.04 -16.33 22.28
C GLN A 34 -5.56 -14.91 22.02
N SER A 35 -4.33 -14.58 22.42
CA SER A 35 -3.72 -13.27 22.15
C SER A 35 -3.64 -12.97 20.64
N LYS A 36 -3.22 -13.95 19.83
CA LYS A 36 -3.20 -13.83 18.36
C LYS A 36 -4.59 -13.61 17.78
N ILE A 37 -5.60 -14.35 18.25
CA ILE A 37 -6.98 -14.21 17.79
C ILE A 37 -7.52 -12.82 18.16
N SER A 38 -7.32 -12.37 19.39
CA SER A 38 -7.73 -11.03 19.82
C SER A 38 -7.07 -9.94 18.98
N LYS A 39 -5.76 -10.06 18.67
CA LYS A 39 -5.08 -9.10 17.80
C LYS A 39 -5.68 -9.02 16.39
N LEU A 40 -6.13 -10.14 15.83
CA LEU A 40 -6.82 -10.15 14.54
C LEU A 40 -8.20 -9.48 14.62
N GLU A 41 -8.92 -9.66 15.72
CA GLU A 41 -10.22 -9.02 15.95
C GLU A 41 -10.12 -7.50 16.11
N TYR A 42 -8.99 -7.02 16.65
CA TYR A 42 -8.69 -5.60 16.85
C TYR A 42 -7.80 -4.99 15.75
N ALA A 43 -7.66 -5.65 14.60
CA ALA A 43 -6.86 -5.14 13.50
C ALA A 43 -7.61 -4.07 12.68
N PRO A 44 -6.93 -3.01 12.23
CA PRO A 44 -7.50 -2.09 11.25
C PRO A 44 -7.59 -2.75 9.86
N ILE A 45 -8.53 -2.28 9.05
CA ILE A 45 -8.73 -2.72 7.68
C ILE A 45 -8.79 -1.48 6.81
N PHE A 46 -7.65 -1.13 6.21
CA PHE A 46 -7.58 0.01 5.32
C PHE A 46 -8.06 -0.35 3.92
N ILE A 47 -8.95 0.48 3.39
CA ILE A 47 -9.49 0.37 2.04
C ILE A 47 -9.08 1.62 1.28
N PHE A 48 -8.53 1.41 0.09
CA PHE A 48 -8.20 2.46 -0.86
C PHE A 48 -9.28 2.48 -1.93
N GLN A 49 -9.90 3.64 -2.15
CA GLN A 49 -10.94 3.80 -3.15
C GLN A 49 -10.62 4.98 -4.05
N LYS A 50 -10.56 4.73 -5.35
CA LYS A 50 -10.51 5.78 -6.38
C LYS A 50 -11.92 6.11 -6.84
N SER A 51 -12.22 7.39 -6.95
CA SER A 51 -13.49 7.89 -7.48
C SER A 51 -13.25 9.04 -8.45
N LEU A 52 -14.09 9.12 -9.47
CA LEU A 52 -14.04 10.19 -10.46
C LEU A 52 -15.17 11.17 -10.19
N GLU A 53 -14.83 12.45 -10.09
CA GLU A 53 -15.78 13.54 -9.93
C GLU A 53 -16.32 13.96 -11.29
N TYR A 54 -17.64 13.85 -11.45
CA TYR A 54 -18.34 14.28 -12.65
C TYR A 54 -18.66 15.77 -12.60
N ASP A 55 -18.22 16.52 -13.61
CA ASP A 55 -18.60 17.91 -13.78
C ASP A 55 -19.86 18.00 -14.64
N GLU A 56 -20.95 18.49 -14.03
CA GLU A 56 -22.25 18.63 -14.69
C GLU A 56 -22.28 19.70 -15.78
N VAL A 57 -21.40 20.69 -15.73
CA VAL A 57 -21.31 21.79 -16.71
C VAL A 57 -20.54 21.33 -17.94
N LEU A 58 -19.37 20.74 -17.72
CA LEU A 58 -18.47 20.29 -18.79
C LEU A 58 -18.80 18.86 -19.27
N LYS A 59 -19.69 18.16 -18.57
CA LYS A 59 -20.16 16.79 -18.85
C LYS A 59 -19.03 15.76 -18.93
N ILE A 60 -17.96 15.96 -18.16
CA ILE A 60 -16.76 15.10 -18.15
C ILE A 60 -16.25 14.85 -16.74
N TYR A 61 -15.44 13.80 -16.58
CA TYR A 61 -14.82 13.42 -15.31
C TYR A 61 -13.45 14.07 -15.18
N HIS A 62 -13.37 15.18 -14.46
CA HIS A 62 -12.16 15.99 -14.41
C HIS A 62 -11.15 15.56 -13.36
N THR A 63 -11.66 15.18 -12.18
CA THR A 63 -10.84 15.00 -10.99
C THR A 63 -11.00 13.57 -10.47
N GLU A 64 -9.88 12.87 -10.33
CA GLU A 64 -9.80 11.62 -9.59
C GLU A 64 -9.42 11.91 -8.13
N ARG A 65 -10.18 11.30 -7.22
CA ARG A 65 -9.98 11.36 -5.78
C ARG A 65 -9.55 9.99 -5.28
N LEU A 66 -8.54 9.95 -4.43
CA LEU A 66 -8.14 8.77 -3.68
C LEU A 66 -8.58 8.91 -2.23
N THR A 67 -9.44 8.01 -1.77
CA THR A 67 -9.89 7.95 -0.38
C THR A 67 -9.25 6.75 0.32
N ILE A 68 -8.75 6.97 1.54
CA ILE A 68 -8.34 5.91 2.46
C ILE A 68 -9.36 5.86 3.59
N SER A 69 -10.02 4.73 3.77
CA SER A 69 -10.91 4.49 4.92
C SER A 69 -10.42 3.32 5.77
N ASN A 70 -10.78 3.32 7.05
CA ASN A 70 -10.56 2.21 7.96
C ASN A 70 -11.91 1.60 8.37
N GLU A 71 -12.21 0.41 7.85
CA GLU A 71 -13.42 -0.35 8.18
C GLU A 71 -13.19 -1.35 9.33
N GLY A 72 -11.94 -1.48 9.81
CA GLY A 72 -11.55 -2.35 10.91
C GLY A 72 -11.69 -1.68 12.27
N TYR A 73 -10.80 -2.03 13.21
CA TYR A 73 -10.76 -1.41 14.53
C TYR A 73 -10.21 0.03 14.48
N PRO A 74 -10.67 0.97 15.34
CA PRO A 74 -10.19 2.35 15.29
C PRO A 74 -8.68 2.44 15.55
N VAL A 75 -8.03 3.37 14.85
CA VAL A 75 -6.60 3.66 15.02
C VAL A 75 -6.38 5.07 15.57
N GLN A 76 -5.19 5.36 16.09
CA GLN A 76 -4.79 6.69 16.54
C GLN A 76 -3.50 7.13 15.85
N ASN A 77 -3.23 8.43 15.83
CA ASN A 77 -2.06 9.04 15.22
C ASN A 77 -1.83 8.54 13.79
N PHE A 78 -2.91 8.51 13.01
CA PHE A 78 -2.87 8.10 11.62
C PHE A 78 -2.15 9.16 10.78
N ASP A 79 -1.20 8.70 9.97
CA ASP A 79 -0.43 9.49 9.02
C ASP A 79 -0.21 8.69 7.75
N GLU A 80 -0.23 9.36 6.60
CA GLU A 80 -0.03 8.75 5.30
C GLU A 80 0.99 9.51 4.45
N SER A 81 1.77 8.75 3.70
CA SER A 81 2.64 9.25 2.65
C SER A 81 2.29 8.53 1.35
N ILE A 82 1.80 9.26 0.36
CA ILE A 82 1.44 8.71 -0.95
C ILE A 82 2.36 9.29 -2.01
N HIS A 83 2.91 8.39 -2.83
CA HIS A 83 3.69 8.76 -4.01
C HIS A 83 3.02 8.21 -5.25
N THR A 84 2.90 9.03 -6.29
CA THR A 84 2.42 8.60 -7.60
C THR A 84 3.56 8.62 -8.60
N PHE A 85 3.65 7.56 -9.39
CA PHE A 85 4.61 7.42 -10.47
C PHE A 85 3.88 7.26 -11.80
N LEU A 86 4.35 7.96 -12.82
CA LEU A 86 4.02 7.70 -14.21
C LEU A 86 5.02 6.68 -14.76
N LEU A 87 4.55 5.46 -15.00
CA LEU A 87 5.30 4.42 -15.68
C LEU A 87 5.14 4.63 -17.19
N VAL A 88 6.23 5.00 -17.84
CA VAL A 88 6.31 5.13 -19.30
C VAL A 88 7.03 3.92 -19.86
N LYS A 89 6.37 3.20 -20.76
CA LYS A 89 6.91 2.04 -21.47
C LYS A 89 7.01 2.37 -22.95
N GLN A 90 8.22 2.29 -23.49
CA GLN A 90 8.48 2.38 -24.91
C GLN A 90 8.78 0.98 -25.44
N SER A 91 7.95 0.48 -26.34
CA SER A 91 8.11 -0.82 -26.97
C SER A 91 8.40 -0.67 -28.47
N THR A 92 9.41 -1.40 -28.91
CA THR A 92 9.77 -1.62 -30.32
C THR A 92 9.73 -3.12 -30.60
N ASP A 93 9.91 -3.53 -31.86
CA ASP A 93 9.95 -4.96 -32.23
C ASP A 93 11.04 -5.77 -31.52
N ARG A 94 12.05 -5.12 -30.92
CA ARG A 94 13.23 -5.77 -30.34
C ARG A 94 13.42 -5.53 -28.85
N GLU A 95 12.99 -4.37 -28.36
CA GLU A 95 13.23 -3.96 -26.97
C GLU A 95 12.04 -3.22 -26.38
N THR A 96 11.85 -3.40 -25.07
CA THR A 96 10.98 -2.54 -24.26
C THR A 96 11.83 -1.82 -23.22
N LYS A 97 11.77 -0.50 -23.23
CA LYS A 97 12.39 0.37 -22.23
C LYS A 97 11.31 0.90 -21.32
N GLU A 98 11.56 0.89 -20.01
CA GLU A 98 10.64 1.44 -19.03
C GLU A 98 11.32 2.50 -18.17
N LYS A 99 10.57 3.55 -17.84
CA LYS A 99 10.98 4.62 -16.92
C LYS A 99 9.84 4.91 -15.96
N LEU A 100 10.19 5.06 -14.69
CA LEU A 100 9.28 5.51 -13.64
C LEU A 100 9.56 6.97 -13.32
N ILE A 101 8.58 7.82 -13.55
CA ILE A 101 8.71 9.26 -13.35
C ILE A 101 7.86 9.65 -12.12
N PRO A 102 8.43 10.26 -11.07
CA PRO A 102 7.63 10.73 -9.94
C PRO A 102 6.77 11.93 -10.36
N ILE A 103 5.48 11.90 -10.01
CA ILE A 103 4.53 12.97 -10.35
C ILE A 103 3.64 13.37 -9.16
N ASN A 104 3.24 14.63 -9.12
CA ASN A 104 2.21 15.12 -8.20
C ASN A 104 0.83 14.94 -8.85
N TYR A 105 0.26 13.75 -8.70
CA TYR A 105 -1.08 13.45 -9.21
C TYR A 105 -2.18 13.77 -8.19
N PHE A 106 -1.91 13.51 -6.91
CA PHE A 106 -2.74 13.92 -5.78
C PHE A 106 -1.90 14.84 -4.88
N TRP A 107 -2.25 16.12 -4.78
CA TRP A 107 -1.42 17.13 -4.09
C TRP A 107 -2.18 17.98 -3.07
N ILE A 108 -3.51 17.95 -3.11
CA ILE A 108 -4.39 18.50 -2.08
C ILE A 108 -4.99 17.33 -1.32
N GLY A 109 -5.09 17.43 -0.01
CA GLY A 109 -5.85 16.46 0.75
C GLY A 109 -6.22 16.88 2.15
N TYR A 110 -6.98 16.00 2.77
CA TYR A 110 -7.35 16.03 4.17
C TYR A 110 -6.94 14.71 4.81
N THR A 111 -6.39 14.78 6.02
CA THR A 111 -5.98 13.64 6.84
C THR A 111 -6.58 13.78 8.23
N ALA A 112 -7.31 12.76 8.68
CA ALA A 112 -7.78 12.64 10.04
C ALA A 112 -6.69 12.03 10.92
N ASN A 113 -6.59 12.48 12.18
CA ASN A 113 -5.61 11.96 13.13
C ASN A 113 -5.90 10.51 13.60
N GLY A 114 -7.03 9.92 13.22
CA GLY A 114 -7.40 8.54 13.59
C GLY A 114 -8.91 8.29 13.59
N GLY A 115 -9.29 7.09 14.04
CA GLY A 115 -10.66 6.62 14.15
C GLY A 115 -11.01 5.51 13.15
N LYS A 116 -12.30 5.43 12.83
CA LYS A 116 -12.89 4.57 11.80
C LYS A 116 -13.45 5.40 10.65
N GLY A 117 -13.74 4.75 9.53
CA GLY A 117 -14.29 5.38 8.33
C GLY A 117 -13.21 6.15 7.58
N LYS A 118 -13.60 7.25 6.92
CA LYS A 118 -12.71 8.04 6.06
C LYS A 118 -11.58 8.69 6.88
N LEU A 119 -10.35 8.24 6.63
CA LEU A 119 -9.15 8.74 7.29
C LEU A 119 -8.41 9.76 6.42
N SER A 120 -8.34 9.53 5.10
CA SER A 120 -7.70 10.47 4.19
C SER A 120 -8.48 10.60 2.88
N GLU A 121 -8.42 11.79 2.28
CA GLU A 121 -8.81 12.00 0.89
C GLU A 121 -7.84 12.95 0.21
N LEU A 122 -7.34 12.49 -0.94
CA LEU A 122 -6.34 13.17 -1.73
C LEU A 122 -6.85 13.36 -3.15
N PHE A 123 -6.62 14.54 -3.72
CA PHE A 123 -7.02 14.88 -5.07
C PHE A 123 -6.05 15.91 -5.69
N GLY A 124 -6.03 15.96 -7.02
CA GLY A 124 -5.36 17.01 -7.77
C GLY A 124 -6.36 17.70 -8.67
N LYS A 125 -6.32 19.03 -8.77
CA LYS A 125 -7.24 19.77 -9.64
C LYS A 125 -7.13 19.26 -11.09
N ASN A 126 -8.24 18.75 -11.63
CA ASN A 126 -8.36 18.26 -13.00
C ASN A 126 -7.32 17.17 -13.38
N ASN A 127 -6.76 16.45 -12.40
CA ASN A 127 -5.68 15.48 -12.59
C ASN A 127 -6.03 14.39 -13.63
N ASN A 128 -7.27 13.89 -13.62
CA ASN A 128 -7.74 12.89 -14.57
C ASN A 128 -7.82 13.45 -16.00
N SER A 129 -8.24 14.70 -16.16
CA SER A 129 -8.24 15.34 -17.49
C SER A 129 -6.84 15.49 -18.07
N TYR A 130 -5.87 15.95 -17.27
CA TYR A 130 -4.50 16.07 -17.75
C TYR A 130 -3.90 14.71 -18.13
N TYR A 131 -4.14 13.68 -17.32
CA TYR A 131 -3.72 12.32 -17.66
C TYR A 131 -4.40 11.78 -18.93
N PHE A 132 -5.69 12.08 -19.10
CA PHE A 132 -6.44 11.71 -20.31
C PHE A 132 -5.91 12.44 -21.55
N GLU A 133 -5.61 13.73 -21.46
CA GLU A 133 -5.01 14.51 -22.55
C GLU A 133 -3.64 13.95 -22.96
N LEU A 134 -2.77 13.66 -21.99
CA LEU A 134 -1.48 13.02 -22.24
C LEU A 134 -1.63 11.63 -22.88
N SER A 135 -2.60 10.84 -22.41
CA SER A 135 -2.92 9.54 -23.00
C SER A 135 -3.40 9.67 -24.45
N ARG A 136 -4.19 10.69 -24.76
CA ARG A 136 -4.66 10.99 -26.12
C ARG A 136 -3.48 11.37 -27.03
N GLU A 137 -2.58 12.24 -26.58
CA GLU A 137 -1.37 12.60 -27.33
C GLU A 137 -0.52 11.37 -27.68
N ILE A 138 -0.36 10.44 -26.73
CA ILE A 138 0.37 9.19 -26.93
C ILE A 138 -0.32 8.29 -27.96
N ILE A 139 -1.65 8.18 -27.92
CA ILE A 139 -2.41 7.40 -28.92
C ILE A 139 -2.20 8.00 -30.32
N GLU A 140 -2.30 9.32 -30.47
CA GLU A 140 -2.07 10.00 -31.74
C GLU A 140 -0.64 9.82 -32.24
N PHE A 141 0.35 9.85 -31.34
CA PHE A 141 1.74 9.56 -31.67
C PHE A 141 1.94 8.11 -32.15
N ASN A 142 1.36 7.14 -31.44
CA ASN A 142 1.47 5.72 -31.78
C ASN A 142 0.78 5.39 -33.13
N GLN A 143 -0.31 6.07 -33.47
CA GLN A 143 -0.96 5.92 -34.77
C GLN A 143 -0.07 6.38 -35.93
N LYS A 144 0.73 7.42 -35.70
CA LYS A 144 1.70 7.95 -36.67
C LYS A 144 3.01 7.14 -36.72
N ASN A 145 3.41 6.53 -35.59
CA ASN A 145 4.67 5.82 -35.44
C ASN A 145 4.44 4.33 -35.12
N ARG A 146 4.35 3.48 -36.14
CA ARG A 146 4.06 2.05 -35.95
C ARG A 146 5.24 1.22 -35.44
N GLU A 147 6.47 1.69 -35.65
CA GLU A 147 7.69 0.96 -35.25
C GLU A 147 8.05 1.16 -33.77
N LYS A 148 7.51 2.20 -33.14
CA LYS A 148 7.78 2.58 -31.75
C LYS A 148 6.47 2.99 -31.09
N THR A 149 6.04 2.20 -30.12
CA THR A 149 4.83 2.46 -29.34
C THR A 149 5.20 2.91 -27.94
N ILE A 150 4.42 3.86 -27.41
CA ILE A 150 4.53 4.34 -26.04
C ILE A 150 3.24 4.01 -25.30
N ASN A 151 3.38 3.55 -24.06
CA ASN A 151 2.27 3.31 -23.16
C ASN A 151 2.57 3.99 -21.82
N ILE A 152 1.56 4.59 -21.21
CA ILE A 152 1.66 5.16 -19.88
C ILE A 152 0.67 4.51 -18.93
N SER A 153 1.09 4.40 -17.67
CA SER A 153 0.24 3.94 -16.57
C SER A 153 0.62 4.65 -15.28
N LEU A 154 -0.36 4.85 -14.40
CA LEU A 154 -0.13 5.38 -13.06
C LEU A 154 0.11 4.24 -12.08
N ILE A 155 1.10 4.40 -11.23
CA ILE A 155 1.37 3.53 -10.08
C ILE A 155 1.33 4.38 -8.82
N ASN A 156 0.48 4.03 -7.87
CA ASN A 156 0.41 4.69 -6.58
C ASN A 156 1.04 3.80 -5.51
N THR A 157 1.98 4.33 -4.74
CA THR A 157 2.44 3.69 -3.51
C THR A 157 1.95 4.49 -2.31
N ALA A 158 1.64 3.80 -1.22
CA ALA A 158 1.27 4.44 0.04
C ALA A 158 1.99 3.78 1.20
N LYS A 159 2.48 4.59 2.12
CA LYS A 159 2.92 4.20 3.46
C LYS A 159 1.93 4.77 4.45
N LEU A 160 1.33 3.93 5.28
CA LEU A 160 0.48 4.33 6.40
C LEU A 160 1.23 4.09 7.70
N SER A 161 1.17 5.03 8.62
CA SER A 161 1.67 4.90 9.99
C SER A 161 0.51 5.15 10.97
N TYR A 162 0.37 4.31 11.98
CA TYR A 162 -0.73 4.40 12.93
C TYR A 162 -0.43 3.67 14.24
N VAL A 163 -1.24 3.96 15.26
CA VAL A 163 -1.21 3.31 16.57
C VAL A 163 -2.45 2.44 16.73
N GLU A 164 -2.25 1.16 17.03
CA GLU A 164 -3.33 0.19 17.32
C GLU A 164 -3.86 0.33 18.75
N ALA A 165 -4.93 -0.39 19.06
CA ALA A 165 -5.59 -0.35 20.37
C ALA A 165 -4.68 -0.73 21.55
N ASP A 166 -3.66 -1.57 21.31
CA ASP A 166 -2.67 -1.99 22.31
C ASP A 166 -1.54 -0.97 22.50
N GLY A 167 -1.60 0.18 21.80
CA GLY A 167 -0.60 1.24 21.84
C GLY A 167 0.62 0.97 20.95
N SER A 168 0.66 -0.14 20.22
CA SER A 168 1.77 -0.42 19.32
C SER A 168 1.71 0.43 18.05
N ILE A 169 2.87 0.94 17.64
CA ILE A 169 3.04 1.68 16.38
C ILE A 169 3.23 0.68 15.25
N LYS A 170 2.47 0.85 14.17
CA LYS A 170 2.49 -0.01 13.00
C LYS A 170 2.69 0.81 11.73
N GLU A 171 3.27 0.15 10.74
CA GLU A 171 3.36 0.65 9.38
C GLU A 171 2.74 -0.38 8.43
N SER A 172 2.01 0.10 7.43
CA SER A 172 1.55 -0.72 6.31
C SER A 172 1.85 -0.06 4.98
N TYR A 173 2.14 -0.88 3.97
CA TYR A 173 2.64 -0.45 2.67
C TYR A 173 1.69 -0.96 1.59
N TYR A 174 1.37 -0.11 0.63
CA TYR A 174 0.43 -0.40 -0.45
C TYR A 174 0.99 -0.03 -1.81
N LYS A 175 0.56 -0.78 -2.83
CA LYS A 175 0.75 -0.48 -4.25
C LYS A 175 -0.59 -0.64 -4.98
N ASP A 176 -1.06 0.42 -5.63
CA ASP A 176 -2.30 0.44 -6.44
C ASP A 176 -3.53 -0.13 -5.72
N GLU A 177 -3.66 0.08 -4.41
CA GLU A 177 -4.71 -0.43 -3.49
C GLU A 177 -4.41 -1.78 -2.82
N LYS A 178 -3.33 -2.48 -3.20
CA LYS A 178 -2.97 -3.79 -2.63
C LYS A 178 -1.91 -3.66 -1.56
N LEU A 179 -2.11 -4.37 -0.44
CA LEU A 179 -1.09 -4.51 0.61
C LEU A 179 0.17 -5.17 0.01
N THR A 180 1.33 -4.60 0.31
CA THR A 180 2.63 -5.03 -0.20
C THR A 180 3.71 -4.88 0.88
N THR A 181 4.96 -5.19 0.56
CA THR A 181 6.07 -5.05 1.50
C THR A 181 6.72 -3.68 1.41
N LYS A 182 7.45 -3.30 2.45
CA LYS A 182 8.29 -2.10 2.45
C LYS A 182 9.31 -2.13 1.30
N ASP A 183 9.94 -3.28 1.09
CA ASP A 183 10.97 -3.46 0.08
C ASP A 183 10.42 -3.26 -1.34
N ASP A 184 9.18 -3.69 -1.61
CA ASP A 184 8.53 -3.49 -2.90
C ASP A 184 8.28 -2.00 -3.20
N VAL A 185 7.86 -1.21 -2.19
CA VAL A 185 7.66 0.23 -2.32
C VAL A 185 9.00 0.94 -2.51
N MET A 186 10.00 0.61 -1.70
CA MET A 186 11.34 1.20 -1.79
C MET A 186 12.00 0.89 -3.14
N ALA A 187 11.84 -0.34 -3.66
CA ALA A 187 12.38 -0.71 -4.97
C ALA A 187 11.78 0.14 -6.11
N LEU A 188 10.51 0.55 -6.02
CA LEU A 188 9.90 1.47 -6.98
C LEU A 188 10.49 2.88 -6.88
N GLU A 189 10.66 3.39 -5.65
CA GLU A 189 11.27 4.70 -5.38
C GLU A 189 12.75 4.75 -5.84
N GLU A 190 13.48 3.65 -5.69
CA GLU A 190 14.85 3.50 -6.17
C GLU A 190 14.96 3.46 -7.69
N LYS A 191 14.03 2.73 -8.36
CA LYS A 191 13.96 2.66 -9.83
C LYS A 191 13.48 3.96 -10.48
N SER A 192 12.77 4.81 -9.73
CA SER A 192 12.28 6.08 -10.25
C SER A 192 13.42 7.03 -10.63
N ILE A 193 13.20 7.81 -11.69
CA ILE A 193 14.14 8.85 -12.10
C ILE A 193 14.31 9.83 -10.94
N LYS A 194 15.56 10.15 -10.59
CA LYS A 194 15.88 11.11 -9.52
C LYS A 194 15.62 12.54 -10.01
N MET A 195 14.35 12.95 -9.90
CA MET A 195 13.90 14.31 -10.16
C MET A 195 12.83 14.70 -9.15
N PHE A 196 12.63 16.00 -8.94
CA PHE A 196 11.50 16.46 -8.15
C PHE A 196 10.19 16.11 -8.86
N PRO A 197 9.18 15.62 -8.12
CA PRO A 197 7.86 15.38 -8.68
C PRO A 197 7.32 16.64 -9.36
N LYS A 198 6.86 16.50 -10.58
CA LYS A 198 6.17 17.57 -11.32
C LYS A 198 4.66 17.29 -11.32
N ASP A 199 3.85 18.32 -11.32
CA ASP A 199 2.40 18.17 -11.48
C ASP A 199 2.05 17.57 -12.85
N ILE A 200 1.03 16.71 -12.89
CA ILE A 200 0.59 16.05 -14.13
C ILE A 200 0.22 17.05 -15.24
N GLN A 201 -0.28 18.23 -14.88
CA GLN A 201 -0.60 19.33 -15.81
C GLN A 201 0.60 19.84 -16.62
N ASN A 202 1.82 19.60 -16.13
CA ASN A 202 3.05 20.09 -16.74
C ASN A 202 3.75 19.04 -17.61
N PHE A 203 3.18 17.84 -17.74
CA PHE A 203 3.74 16.81 -18.61
C PHE A 203 3.10 16.86 -19.99
N LYS A 204 3.95 16.91 -21.01
CA LYS A 204 3.58 16.71 -22.41
C LYS A 204 4.28 15.47 -22.96
N LEU A 205 3.83 15.00 -24.13
CA LEU A 205 4.48 13.89 -24.81
C LEU A 205 5.99 14.11 -25.02
N ASP A 206 6.39 15.33 -25.39
CA ASP A 206 7.80 15.66 -25.65
C ASP A 206 8.67 15.47 -24.40
N ASP A 207 8.17 15.85 -23.22
CA ASP A 207 8.88 15.62 -21.94
C ASP A 207 9.10 14.13 -21.68
N LEU A 208 8.11 13.29 -22.00
CA LEU A 208 8.22 11.83 -21.84
C LEU A 208 9.24 11.24 -22.81
N LEU A 209 9.25 11.73 -24.06
CA LEU A 209 10.18 11.29 -25.08
C LEU A 209 11.63 11.64 -24.73
N GLU A 210 11.87 12.82 -24.17
CA GLU A 210 13.18 13.24 -23.69
C GLU A 210 13.69 12.34 -22.55
N LEU A 211 12.82 11.97 -21.61
CA LEU A 211 13.18 11.11 -20.47
C LEU A 211 13.43 9.64 -20.84
N LEU A 212 12.99 9.21 -22.03
CA LEU A 212 13.17 7.86 -22.57
C LEU A 212 14.46 7.69 -23.39
N ASN A 213 15.07 8.79 -23.85
CA ASN A 213 16.32 8.80 -24.60
C ASN A 213 17.54 8.70 -23.66
#